data_AF-A0A955HW71-F1
#
_entry.id   AF-A0A955HW71-F1
#
_cell.length_a   1.000
_cell.length_b   1.000
_cell.length_c   1.000
_cell.angle_alpha   90.00
_cell.angle_beta   90.00
_cell.angle_gamma   90.00
#
_symmetry.space_group_name_H-M   'P 1'
#
loop_
_entity.id
_entity.type
_entity.pdbx_description
1 polymer ?
#
loop_
_entity_poly.entity_id
_entity_poly.type
_entity_poly.pdbx_seq_one_letter_code
_entity_poly.pdbx_strand_id
1 'polypeptide(L)'
;MTHSSKIALIKEMLETAESSLRSAKQMLSDMSNENGKSQFSERAKKLGTLESSDEGQIIEGMFDGEKMLGPDQKEYSVPANYASKSKLVPGDILKLTVGDDGSFIYKQIGPVERARLVGTLTYDDGQYRVIAEGKSYKVLLASVTYFRAEVGDRVTLIVPELEESDWGAIENVLPKDHDPLEDLDV
;
A
#
# COMPACT_ATOMS: atom_id res chain seq x y z
N MET A 1 29.56 -5.49 42.93
CA MET A 1 29.00 -5.21 41.59
C MET A 1 27.95 -4.12 41.73
N THR A 2 28.27 -2.90 41.30
CA THR A 2 27.42 -1.71 41.49
C THR A 2 26.23 -1.76 40.55
N HIS A 3 25.04 -1.30 40.98
CA HIS A 3 23.83 -1.29 40.15
C HIS A 3 24.02 -0.62 38.78
N SER A 4 24.96 0.31 38.67
CA SER A 4 25.38 0.95 37.42
C SER A 4 25.85 -0.04 36.35
N SER A 5 26.64 -1.07 36.72
CA SER A 5 27.14 -2.06 35.76
C SER A 5 26.03 -2.98 35.24
N LYS A 6 25.02 -3.28 36.07
CA LYS A 6 23.84 -4.05 35.65
C LYS A 6 22.94 -3.25 34.72
N ILE A 7 22.76 -1.96 34.97
CA ILE A 7 21.97 -1.08 34.09
C ILE A 7 22.65 -0.90 32.73
N ALA A 8 23.98 -0.76 32.71
CA ALA A 8 24.74 -0.69 31.47
C ALA A 8 24.59 -1.98 30.63
N LEU A 9 24.71 -3.14 31.28
CA LEU A 9 24.50 -4.44 30.62
C LEU A 9 23.07 -4.59 30.08
N ILE A 10 22.05 -4.17 30.84
CA ILE A 10 20.65 -4.23 30.38
C ILE A 10 20.44 -3.32 29.17
N LYS A 11 21.03 -2.13 29.14
CA LYS A 11 20.94 -1.22 27.97
C LYS A 11 21.58 -1.82 26.72
N GLU A 12 22.75 -2.42 26.86
CA GLU A 12 23.45 -3.09 25.77
C GLU A 12 22.64 -4.28 25.23
N MET A 13 22.05 -5.07 26.12
CA MET A 13 21.14 -6.17 25.74
C MET A 13 19.90 -5.65 25.01
N LEU A 14 19.34 -4.50 25.43
CA LEU A 14 18.19 -3.88 24.78
C LEU A 14 18.52 -3.42 23.36
N GLU A 15 19.64 -2.70 23.18
CA GLU A 15 20.12 -2.28 21.85
C GLU A 15 20.35 -3.47 20.91
N THR A 16 20.93 -4.54 21.44
CA THR A 16 21.16 -5.77 20.66
C THR A 16 19.85 -6.42 20.25
N ALA A 17 18.86 -6.46 21.14
CA ALA A 17 17.54 -7.00 20.85
C ALA A 17 16.80 -6.14 19.81
N GLU A 18 16.86 -4.81 19.92
CA GLU A 18 16.27 -3.88 18.95
C GLU A 18 16.89 -4.02 17.55
N SER A 19 18.22 -4.10 17.48
CA SER A 19 18.94 -4.32 16.22
C SER A 19 18.58 -5.67 15.58
N SER A 20 18.46 -6.71 16.42
CA SER A 20 18.04 -8.05 15.98
C SER A 20 16.60 -8.05 15.46
N LEU A 21 15.68 -7.37 16.16
CA LEU A 21 14.29 -7.21 15.72
C LEU A 21 14.20 -6.42 14.41
N ARG A 22 15.03 -5.38 14.24
CA ARG A 22 15.09 -4.60 13.01
C ARG A 22 15.55 -5.47 11.83
N SER A 23 16.58 -6.27 12.04
CA SER A 23 17.10 -7.21 11.04
C SER A 23 16.07 -8.28 10.67
N ALA A 24 15.38 -8.85 11.65
CA ALA A 24 14.31 -9.83 11.41
C ALA A 24 13.13 -9.21 10.65
N LYS A 25 12.72 -7.98 10.98
CA LYS A 25 11.70 -7.23 10.22
C LYS A 25 12.14 -6.99 8.78
N GLN A 26 13.42 -6.69 8.55
CA GLN A 26 13.95 -6.48 7.21
C GLN A 26 13.96 -7.78 6.39
N MET A 27 14.43 -8.88 6.97
CA MET A 27 14.37 -10.21 6.34
C MET A 27 12.93 -10.64 6.01
N LEU A 28 11.98 -10.39 6.92
CA LEU A 28 10.55 -10.65 6.67
C LEU A 28 10.01 -9.77 5.54
N SER A 29 10.39 -8.49 5.49
CA SER A 29 9.98 -7.60 4.40
C SER A 29 10.55 -8.04 3.05
N ASP A 30 11.78 -8.55 3.02
CA ASP A 30 12.41 -9.06 1.80
C ASP A 30 11.70 -10.33 1.31
N MET A 31 11.42 -11.27 2.22
CA MET A 31 10.69 -12.51 1.88
C MET A 31 9.21 -12.27 1.53
N SER A 32 8.53 -11.34 2.20
CA SER A 32 7.13 -11.01 1.92
C SER A 32 6.98 -10.28 0.57
N ASN A 33 7.93 -9.40 0.24
CA ASN A 33 7.97 -8.75 -1.08
C ASN A 33 8.21 -9.77 -2.20
N GLU A 34 9.10 -10.75 -2.02
CA GLU A 34 9.32 -11.78 -3.04
C GLU A 34 8.12 -12.72 -3.20
N ASN A 35 7.46 -13.10 -2.12
CA ASN A 35 6.29 -13.99 -2.18
C ASN A 35 5.03 -13.30 -2.73
N GLY A 36 4.77 -12.05 -2.36
CA GLY A 36 3.65 -11.27 -2.91
C GLY A 36 3.87 -10.94 -4.39
N LYS A 37 5.06 -10.41 -4.74
CA LYS A 37 5.39 -10.07 -6.14
C LYS A 37 5.46 -11.29 -7.04
N SER A 38 6.00 -12.42 -6.57
CA SER A 38 6.03 -13.66 -7.37
C SER A 38 4.62 -14.17 -7.67
N GLN A 39 3.71 -14.19 -6.68
CA GLN A 39 2.31 -14.56 -6.89
C GLN A 39 1.59 -13.63 -7.88
N PHE A 40 1.75 -12.32 -7.73
CA PHE A 40 1.17 -11.36 -8.67
C PHE A 40 1.77 -11.50 -10.07
N SER A 41 3.08 -11.76 -10.18
CA SER A 41 3.75 -11.99 -11.47
C SER A 41 3.27 -13.26 -12.18
N GLU A 42 3.05 -14.36 -11.44
CA GLU A 42 2.54 -15.61 -12.00
C GLU A 42 1.09 -15.47 -12.47
N ARG A 43 0.27 -14.73 -11.72
CA ARG A 43 -1.12 -14.44 -12.13
C ARG A 43 -1.17 -13.47 -13.30
N ALA A 44 -0.35 -12.44 -13.32
CA ALA A 44 -0.22 -11.53 -14.46
C ALA A 44 0.16 -12.28 -15.75
N LYS A 45 1.05 -13.29 -15.67
CA LYS A 45 1.37 -14.16 -16.82
C LYS A 45 0.19 -14.99 -17.33
N LYS A 46 -0.66 -15.48 -16.42
CA LYS A 46 -1.83 -16.31 -16.78
C LYS A 46 -2.97 -15.48 -17.36
N LEU A 47 -3.10 -14.22 -16.94
CA LEU A 47 -4.23 -13.36 -17.30
C LEU A 47 -3.89 -12.32 -18.36
N GLY A 48 -2.62 -11.90 -18.44
CA GLY A 48 -2.20 -10.75 -19.22
C GLY A 48 -2.07 -11.04 -20.71
N THR A 49 -2.66 -10.17 -21.51
CA THR A 49 -2.56 -10.19 -22.96
C THR A 49 -1.57 -9.13 -23.43
N LEU A 50 -0.72 -9.49 -24.40
CA LEU A 50 0.16 -8.56 -25.11
C LEU A 50 -0.31 -8.50 -26.56
N GLU A 51 -0.91 -7.38 -26.95
CA GLU A 51 -1.44 -7.19 -28.30
C GLU A 51 -0.87 -5.92 -28.92
N SER A 52 -0.57 -6.00 -30.22
CA SER A 52 -0.20 -4.87 -31.06
C SER A 52 -1.43 -4.50 -31.88
N SER A 53 -1.90 -3.25 -31.77
CA SER A 53 -3.05 -2.74 -32.52
C SER A 53 -2.65 -1.49 -33.31
N ASP A 54 -3.49 -1.06 -34.27
CA ASP A 54 -3.28 0.20 -35.01
C ASP A 54 -3.30 1.46 -34.10
N GLU A 55 -3.74 1.33 -32.84
CA GLU A 55 -3.75 2.41 -31.82
C GLU A 55 -2.55 2.34 -30.85
N GLY A 56 -1.58 1.46 -31.12
CA GLY A 56 -0.37 1.27 -30.31
C GLY A 56 -0.31 -0.09 -29.58
N GLN A 57 0.56 -0.18 -28.58
CA GLN A 57 0.80 -1.41 -27.82
C GLN A 57 -0.11 -1.49 -26.60
N ILE A 58 -0.83 -2.61 -26.47
CA ILE A 58 -1.69 -2.90 -25.33
C ILE A 58 -1.01 -3.93 -24.42
N ILE A 59 -0.96 -3.61 -23.13
CA ILE A 59 -0.42 -4.47 -22.08
C ILE A 59 -1.46 -4.56 -20.97
N GLU A 60 -1.92 -5.77 -20.66
CA GLU A 60 -2.77 -6.01 -19.49
C GLU A 60 -1.92 -6.55 -18.35
N GLY A 61 -2.12 -6.02 -17.15
CA GLY A 61 -1.31 -6.37 -15.99
C GLY A 61 -2.04 -6.17 -14.67
N MET A 62 -1.40 -6.59 -13.59
CA MET A 62 -1.97 -6.58 -12.25
C MET A 62 -1.34 -5.47 -11.40
N PHE A 63 -2.16 -4.69 -10.72
CA PHE A 63 -1.70 -3.65 -9.81
C PHE A 63 -1.12 -4.27 -8.53
N ASP A 64 0.02 -3.78 -8.04
CA ASP A 64 0.71 -4.28 -6.83
C ASP A 64 0.61 -3.34 -5.62
N GLY A 65 -0.05 -2.19 -5.79
CA GLY A 65 -0.16 -1.11 -4.78
C GLY A 65 0.50 0.19 -5.21
N GLU A 66 1.46 0.13 -6.13
CA GLU A 66 2.14 1.32 -6.68
C GLU A 66 2.33 1.23 -8.21
N LYS A 67 2.59 0.02 -8.72
CA LYS A 67 2.93 -0.29 -10.11
C LYS A 67 1.99 -1.35 -10.67
N MET A 68 2.04 -1.52 -11.98
CA MET A 68 1.38 -2.59 -12.71
C MET A 68 2.42 -3.62 -13.13
N LEU A 69 2.20 -4.89 -12.79
CA LEU A 69 3.01 -6.02 -13.23
C LEU A 69 2.43 -6.59 -14.52
N GLY A 70 3.19 -6.51 -15.61
CA GLY A 70 2.81 -7.10 -16.90
C GLY A 70 3.14 -8.60 -16.99
N PRO A 71 2.57 -9.32 -17.98
CA PRO A 71 2.87 -10.72 -18.25
C PRO A 71 4.34 -10.94 -18.67
N ASP A 72 5.02 -9.89 -19.14
CA ASP A 72 6.44 -9.89 -19.49
C ASP A 72 7.38 -9.76 -18.28
N GLN A 73 6.83 -9.77 -17.05
CA GLN A 73 7.54 -9.54 -15.78
C GLN A 73 8.14 -8.14 -15.65
N LYS A 74 7.72 -7.18 -16.50
CA LYS A 74 8.10 -5.79 -16.32
C LYS A 74 7.11 -5.10 -15.40
N GLU A 75 7.66 -4.16 -14.65
CA GLU A 75 6.89 -3.24 -13.83
C GLU A 75 6.64 -1.95 -14.61
N TYR A 76 5.40 -1.49 -14.62
CA TYR A 76 4.98 -0.26 -15.26
C TYR A 76 4.48 0.71 -14.19
N SER A 77 5.11 1.88 -14.08
CA SER A 77 4.75 2.88 -13.07
C SER A 77 3.34 3.41 -13.33
N VAL A 78 2.45 3.26 -12.34
CA VAL A 78 1.08 3.77 -12.41
C VAL A 78 1.05 5.18 -11.79
N PRO A 79 0.43 6.18 -12.44
CA PRO A 79 0.31 7.52 -11.87
C PRO A 79 -0.41 7.47 -10.52
N ALA A 80 0.25 7.96 -9.46
CA ALA A 80 -0.28 7.90 -8.09
C ALA A 80 -1.66 8.56 -7.95
N ASN A 81 -1.91 9.65 -8.68
CA ASN A 81 -3.21 10.33 -8.70
C ASN A 81 -4.32 9.48 -9.31
N TYR A 82 -4.02 8.72 -10.37
CA TYR A 82 -4.97 7.80 -10.98
C TYR A 82 -5.28 6.64 -10.01
N ALA A 83 -4.23 6.03 -9.43
CA ALA A 83 -4.40 4.97 -8.45
C ALA A 83 -5.23 5.40 -7.23
N SER A 84 -5.01 6.63 -6.74
CA SER A 84 -5.73 7.18 -5.59
C SER A 84 -7.19 7.52 -5.91
N LYS A 85 -7.47 8.17 -7.06
CA LYS A 85 -8.83 8.54 -7.47
C LYS A 85 -9.70 7.33 -7.81
N SER A 86 -9.12 6.34 -8.49
CA SER A 86 -9.77 5.08 -8.83
C SER A 86 -9.82 4.10 -7.65
N LYS A 87 -9.18 4.45 -6.53
CA LYS A 87 -9.07 3.63 -5.31
C LYS A 87 -8.61 2.21 -5.67
N LEU A 88 -7.50 2.11 -6.39
CA LEU A 88 -6.95 0.84 -6.83
C LEU A 88 -6.38 0.08 -5.63
N VAL A 89 -6.62 -1.22 -5.60
CA VAL A 89 -6.07 -2.14 -4.59
C VAL A 89 -5.26 -3.23 -5.30
N PRO A 90 -4.26 -3.82 -4.64
CA PRO A 90 -3.47 -4.89 -5.26
C PRO A 90 -4.35 -6.03 -5.78
N GLY A 91 -3.97 -6.59 -6.92
CA GLY A 91 -4.79 -7.58 -7.64
C GLY A 91 -5.71 -6.97 -8.70
N ASP A 92 -6.02 -5.67 -8.65
CA ASP A 92 -6.81 -5.01 -9.70
C ASP A 92 -6.13 -5.15 -11.07
N ILE A 93 -6.89 -5.56 -12.08
CA ILE A 93 -6.41 -5.71 -13.46
C ILE A 93 -6.52 -4.39 -14.19
N LEU A 94 -5.39 -3.95 -14.73
CA LEU A 94 -5.23 -2.72 -15.47
C LEU A 94 -4.87 -3.04 -16.93
N LYS A 95 -5.41 -2.24 -17.84
CA LYS A 95 -4.99 -2.13 -19.22
C LYS A 95 -4.14 -0.87 -19.37
N LEU A 96 -2.88 -1.05 -19.78
CA LEU A 96 -1.99 -0.01 -20.25
C LEU A 96 -2.07 0.04 -21.78
N THR A 97 -2.39 1.21 -22.32
CA THR A 97 -2.25 1.50 -23.76
C THR A 97 -1.08 2.45 -23.92
N VAL A 98 -0.09 2.03 -24.71
CA VAL A 98 1.07 2.84 -25.09
C VAL A 98 0.80 3.37 -26.49
N GLY A 99 0.47 4.65 -26.59
CA GLY A 99 0.26 5.32 -27.86
C GLY A 99 1.56 5.50 -28.64
N ASP A 100 1.46 5.66 -29.96
CA ASP A 100 2.62 5.89 -30.84
C ASP A 100 3.34 7.21 -30.55
N ASP A 101 2.68 8.13 -29.85
CA ASP A 101 3.23 9.39 -29.33
C ASP A 101 4.01 9.21 -28.01
N GLY A 102 4.08 7.98 -27.48
CA GLY A 102 4.71 7.64 -26.21
C GLY A 102 3.83 7.90 -24.99
N SER A 103 2.54 8.23 -25.19
CA SER A 103 1.61 8.42 -24.07
C SER A 103 1.24 7.09 -23.42
N PHE A 104 1.16 7.09 -22.08
CA PHE A 104 0.72 5.93 -21.30
C PHE A 104 -0.67 6.19 -20.73
N ILE A 105 -1.65 5.41 -21.17
CA ILE A 105 -3.03 5.49 -20.71
C ILE A 105 -3.37 4.24 -19.92
N TYR A 106 -3.70 4.41 -18.64
CA TYR A 106 -4.14 3.33 -17.77
C TYR A 106 -5.65 3.32 -17.64
N LYS A 107 -6.25 2.13 -17.71
CA LYS A 107 -7.67 1.89 -17.45
C LYS A 107 -7.83 0.64 -16.58
N GLN A 108 -8.63 0.73 -15.52
CA GLN A 108 -9.02 -0.45 -14.77
C GLN A 108 -10.03 -1.26 -15.57
N ILE A 109 -9.77 -2.55 -15.74
CA ILE A 109 -10.60 -3.47 -16.52
C ILE A 109 -11.10 -4.66 -15.70
N GLY A 110 -10.49 -4.95 -14.55
CA GLY A 110 -10.94 -6.03 -13.66
C GLY A 110 -10.71 -5.66 -12.20
N PRO A 111 -11.66 -5.02 -11.51
CA PRO A 111 -11.57 -4.80 -10.07
C PRO A 111 -11.65 -6.13 -9.32
N VAL A 112 -10.87 -6.29 -8.24
CA VAL A 112 -11.00 -7.43 -7.31
C VAL A 112 -12.07 -7.17 -6.25
N GLU A 113 -12.51 -8.23 -5.58
CA GLU A 113 -13.38 -8.13 -4.39
C GLU A 113 -12.65 -7.40 -3.24
N ARG A 114 -13.39 -6.58 -2.50
CA ARG A 114 -12.81 -5.59 -1.57
C ARG A 114 -13.44 -5.69 -0.20
N ALA A 115 -12.59 -5.85 0.81
CA ALA A 115 -12.97 -5.66 2.20
C ALA A 115 -12.79 -4.19 2.60
N ARG A 116 -13.70 -3.68 3.44
CA ARG A 116 -13.61 -2.35 4.05
C ARG A 116 -13.21 -2.49 5.51
N LEU A 117 -12.14 -1.81 5.87
CA LEU A 117 -11.64 -1.75 7.22
C LEU A 117 -11.70 -0.30 7.71
N VAL A 118 -11.91 -0.10 9.00
CA VAL A 118 -11.74 1.22 9.62
C VAL A 118 -10.43 1.22 10.38
N GLY A 119 -9.59 2.21 10.10
CA GLY A 119 -8.28 2.32 10.73
C GLY A 119 -7.87 3.76 10.98
N THR A 120 -6.73 3.91 11.63
CA THR A 120 -6.14 5.22 11.93
C THR A 120 -4.99 5.49 10.99
N LEU A 121 -4.99 6.66 10.34
CA LEU A 121 -3.90 7.11 9.49
C LEU A 121 -2.68 7.48 10.34
N THR A 122 -1.53 6.91 10.00
CA THR A 122 -0.23 7.17 10.62
C THR A 122 0.81 7.49 9.55
N TYR A 123 1.94 8.03 9.99
CA TYR A 123 3.10 8.27 9.15
C TYR A 123 4.32 7.70 9.87
N ASP A 124 4.94 6.69 9.28
CA ASP A 124 6.07 5.96 9.86
C ASP A 124 7.06 5.56 8.77
N ASP A 125 8.35 5.61 9.09
CA ASP A 125 9.47 5.36 8.15
C ASP A 125 9.34 6.12 6.80
N GLY A 126 8.80 7.34 6.83
CA GLY A 126 8.63 8.17 5.63
C GLY A 126 7.47 7.75 4.72
N GLN A 127 6.61 6.82 5.16
CA GLN A 127 5.48 6.30 4.40
C GLN A 127 4.16 6.47 5.18
N TYR A 128 3.11 6.92 4.49
CA TYR A 128 1.77 6.91 5.05
C TYR A 128 1.22 5.49 5.17
N ARG A 129 0.63 5.20 6.33
CA ARG A 129 0.09 3.88 6.66
C ARG A 129 -1.26 4.01 7.35
N VAL A 130 -2.10 3.00 7.23
CA VAL A 130 -3.32 2.87 8.02
C VAL A 130 -3.20 1.64 8.90
N ILE A 131 -3.40 1.83 10.21
CA ILE A 131 -3.44 0.72 11.17
C ILE A 131 -4.89 0.29 11.30
N ALA A 132 -5.20 -0.93 10.88
CA ALA A 132 -6.53 -1.53 10.97
C ALA A 132 -6.40 -3.01 11.35
N GLU A 133 -7.25 -3.48 12.26
CA GLU A 133 -7.28 -4.89 12.71
C GLU A 133 -5.91 -5.44 13.16
N GLY A 134 -5.06 -4.59 13.73
CA GLY A 134 -3.71 -4.97 14.18
C GLY A 134 -2.67 -5.11 13.05
N LYS A 135 -3.04 -4.88 11.79
CA LYS A 135 -2.14 -4.83 10.64
C LYS A 135 -1.90 -3.38 10.20
N SER A 136 -0.70 -3.12 9.65
CA SER A 136 -0.33 -1.83 9.07
C SER A 136 -0.30 -1.93 7.55
N TYR A 137 -1.15 -1.15 6.88
CA TYR A 137 -1.25 -1.11 5.43
C TYR A 137 -0.63 0.17 4.90
N LYS A 138 0.25 0.07 3.90
CA LYS A 138 0.76 1.22 3.16
C LYS A 138 -0.35 1.84 2.33
N VAL A 139 -0.39 3.18 2.28
CA VAL A 139 -1.30 3.94 1.42
C VAL A 139 -0.53 4.98 0.63
N LEU A 140 -1.02 5.32 -0.56
CA LEU A 140 -0.40 6.34 -1.39
C LEU A 140 -0.55 7.73 -0.76
N LEU A 141 0.52 8.54 -0.79
CA LEU A 141 0.46 9.96 -0.43
C LEU A 141 -0.63 10.71 -1.21
N ALA A 142 -0.80 10.39 -2.49
CA ALA A 142 -1.84 10.99 -3.33
C ALA A 142 -3.26 10.69 -2.83
N SER A 143 -3.49 9.57 -2.14
CA SER A 143 -4.77 9.30 -1.47
C SER A 143 -4.96 10.21 -0.27
N VAL A 144 -3.92 10.36 0.56
CA VAL A 144 -3.96 11.24 1.74
C VAL A 144 -4.27 12.68 1.34
N THR A 145 -3.59 13.20 0.33
CA THR A 145 -3.82 14.57 -0.15
C THR A 145 -5.17 14.75 -0.83
N TYR A 146 -5.63 13.75 -1.60
CA TYR A 146 -6.94 13.80 -2.27
C TYR A 146 -8.10 13.88 -1.26
N PHE A 147 -8.03 13.07 -0.19
CA PHE A 147 -9.04 13.08 0.87
C PHE A 147 -8.81 14.11 1.96
N ARG A 148 -7.69 14.86 1.89
CA ARG A 148 -7.26 15.84 2.90
C ARG A 148 -7.20 15.23 4.30
N ALA A 149 -6.73 13.99 4.38
CA ALA A 149 -6.59 13.27 5.64
C ALA A 149 -5.33 13.73 6.39
N GLU A 150 -5.43 13.80 7.71
CA GLU A 150 -4.33 14.12 8.62
C GLU A 150 -3.93 12.90 9.44
N VAL A 151 -2.67 12.86 9.88
CA VAL A 151 -2.21 11.81 10.81
C VAL A 151 -3.06 11.86 12.07
N GLY A 152 -3.57 10.70 12.49
CA GLY A 152 -4.53 10.56 13.59
C GLY A 152 -5.98 10.45 13.14
N ASP A 153 -6.30 10.81 11.89
CA ASP A 153 -7.67 10.67 11.37
C ASP A 153 -8.07 9.20 11.27
N ARG A 154 -9.36 8.96 11.54
CA ARG A 154 -9.99 7.67 11.22
C ARG A 154 -10.39 7.66 9.76
N VAL A 155 -10.01 6.61 9.04
CA VAL A 155 -10.29 6.45 7.61
C VAL A 155 -10.92 5.10 7.33
N THR A 156 -11.76 5.05 6.31
CA THR A 156 -12.16 3.79 5.69
C THR A 156 -11.11 3.39 4.68
N LEU A 157 -10.47 2.25 4.93
CA LEU A 157 -9.48 1.62 4.07
C LEU A 157 -10.16 0.51 3.27
N ILE A 158 -9.89 0.43 1.97
CA ILE A 158 -10.23 -0.73 1.15
C ILE A 158 -8.98 -1.56 0.87
N VAL A 159 -9.12 -2.87 1.02
CA VAL A 159 -8.09 -3.87 0.78
C VAL A 159 -8.68 -5.03 -0.03
N PRO A 160 -7.86 -5.85 -0.72
CA PRO A 160 -8.33 -7.06 -1.38
C PRO A 160 -8.96 -8.00 -0.35
N GLU A 161 -10.13 -8.57 -0.64
CA GLU A 161 -10.84 -9.45 0.30
C GLU A 161 -10.23 -10.86 0.34
N LEU A 162 -9.83 -11.38 -0.82
CA LEU A 162 -9.40 -12.76 -0.98
C LEU A 162 -7.91 -12.98 -0.78
N GLU A 163 -7.13 -11.89 -0.68
CA GLU A 163 -5.67 -11.94 -0.72
C GLU A 163 -5.04 -11.05 0.34
N GLU A 164 -3.98 -11.54 0.97
CA GLU A 164 -3.21 -10.70 1.87
C GLU A 164 -2.49 -9.62 1.09
N SER A 165 -2.57 -8.39 1.61
CA SER A 165 -1.91 -7.25 1.01
C SER A 165 -1.22 -6.39 2.05
N ASP A 166 -0.07 -5.84 1.67
CA ASP A 166 0.65 -4.81 2.41
C ASP A 166 0.18 -3.40 2.06
N TRP A 167 -0.65 -3.26 1.02
CA TRP A 167 -1.18 -1.99 0.55
C TRP A 167 -2.70 -1.95 0.65
N GLY A 168 -3.23 -0.74 0.76
CA GLY A 168 -4.65 -0.47 0.61
C GLY A 168 -4.88 0.91 0.03
N ALA A 169 -6.14 1.22 -0.28
CA ALA A 169 -6.55 2.54 -0.72
C ALA A 169 -7.49 3.18 0.29
N ILE A 170 -7.34 4.49 0.52
CA ILE A 170 -8.29 5.25 1.33
C ILE A 170 -9.57 5.44 0.51
N GLU A 171 -10.72 5.12 1.08
CA GLU A 171 -12.02 5.35 0.45
C GLU A 171 -12.62 6.70 0.86
N ASN A 172 -12.48 7.06 2.14
CA ASN A 172 -12.91 8.32 2.74
C ASN A 172 -12.31 8.52 4.14
N VAL A 173 -12.33 9.76 4.61
CA VAL A 173 -12.05 10.13 6.02
C VAL A 173 -13.38 10.13 6.78
N LEU A 174 -13.36 9.60 8.00
CA LEU A 174 -14.52 9.60 8.88
C LEU A 174 -14.57 10.93 9.67
N PRO A 175 -15.76 11.46 9.97
CA PRO A 175 -15.89 12.63 10.83
C PRO A 175 -15.18 12.42 12.17
N LYS A 176 -14.50 13.46 12.66
CA LYS A 176 -14.00 13.47 14.04
C LYS A 176 -15.25 13.51 14.94
N ASP A 177 -15.38 12.54 15.85
CA ASP A 177 -16.44 12.58 16.85
C ASP A 177 -16.31 13.91 17.60
N HIS A 178 -17.36 14.75 17.55
CA HIS A 178 -17.40 16.01 18.29
C HIS A 178 -17.39 15.67 19.78
N ASP A 179 -16.31 16.00 20.48
CA ASP A 179 -16.29 15.88 21.94
C ASP A 179 -17.19 16.98 22.53
N PRO A 180 -18.32 16.64 23.18
CA PRO A 180 -19.20 17.65 23.77
C PRO A 180 -18.54 18.44 24.92
N LEU A 181 -17.34 18.05 25.36
CA LEU A 181 -16.61 18.68 26.44
C LEU A 181 -15.72 19.85 25.98
N GLU A 182 -15.49 20.04 24.68
CA GLU A 182 -14.73 21.21 24.16
C GLU A 182 -15.54 22.53 24.22
N ASP A 183 -16.86 22.47 24.39
CA ASP A 183 -17.75 23.64 24.46
C ASP A 183 -17.92 24.21 25.89
N LEU A 184 -17.22 23.66 26.89
CA LEU A 184 -17.38 24.07 28.30
C LEU A 184 -16.41 25.15 28.79
N ASP A 185 -15.50 25.62 27.94
CA ASP A 185 -14.50 26.66 28.27
C ASP A 185 -14.78 28.00 27.56
N VAL A 186 -16.05 28.45 27.51
CA VAL A 186 -16.43 29.82 27.09
C VAL A 186 -17.31 30.52 28.12
#